data_AF-A0A840WIJ2-F1
#
_entry.id   AF-A0A840WIJ2-F1
#
_cell.length_a   1.000
_cell.length_b   1.000
_cell.length_c   1.000
_cell.angle_alpha   90.00
_cell.angle_beta   90.00
_cell.angle_gamma   90.00
#
_symmetry.space_group_name_H-M   'P 1'
#
loop_
_entity.id
_entity.type
_entity.pdbx_description
1 polymer ?
#
loop_
_entity_poly.entity_id
_entity_poly.type
_entity_poly.pdbx_seq_one_letter_code
_entity_poly.pdbx_strand_id
1 'polypeptide(L)'
;MRVLFMLIAFLIVAAVIGGVVMVRTATDDATVWHVNPLEAPTPATPNSFRVVPVLGGQPQSAERVDMEAPIYAANPAIIALALDEFALRQPRTERIAGTPESGWMTYVQRSDLMRYPDYVSVMIFELEDGNSTIALFSRSRFGHGDMGVNGDRMRRWLGTLSSFEVQ
;
A
#
# COMPACT_ATOMS: atom_id res chain seq x y z
N MET A 1 23.87 42.58 -3.06
CA MET A 1 23.46 41.42 -3.90
C MET A 1 24.00 40.08 -3.42
N ARG A 2 25.32 39.86 -3.30
CA ARG A 2 25.89 38.54 -2.88
C ARG A 2 25.36 38.01 -1.53
N VAL A 3 25.24 38.86 -0.51
CA VAL A 3 24.72 38.47 0.81
C VAL A 3 23.25 38.05 0.73
N LEU A 4 22.41 38.77 0.00
CA LEU A 4 21.02 38.41 -0.22
C LEU A 4 20.87 37.07 -0.94
N PHE A 5 21.69 36.81 -1.97
CA PHE A 5 21.72 35.51 -2.65
C PHE A 5 22.13 34.37 -1.71
N MET A 6 23.15 34.57 -0.87
CA MET A 6 23.56 33.57 0.12
C MET A 6 22.47 33.30 1.17
N LEU A 7 21.76 34.34 1.61
CA LEU A 7 20.64 34.18 2.54
C LEU A 7 19.47 33.42 1.90
N ILE A 8 19.10 33.74 0.67
CA ILE A 8 18.05 33.01 -0.06
C ILE A 8 18.45 31.55 -0.25
N ALA A 9 19.68 31.28 -0.69
CA ALA A 9 20.18 29.91 -0.85
C ALA A 9 20.15 29.14 0.47
N PHE A 10 20.57 29.77 1.57
CA PHE A 10 20.51 29.18 2.91
C PHE A 10 19.07 28.83 3.33
N LEU A 11 18.12 29.74 3.12
CA LEU A 11 16.70 29.51 3.45
C LEU A 11 16.11 28.36 2.62
N ILE A 12 16.45 28.25 1.34
CA ILE A 12 16.02 27.14 0.48
C ILE A 12 16.57 25.82 1.02
N VAL A 13 17.86 25.75 1.36
CA VAL A 13 18.48 24.54 1.92
C VAL A 13 17.84 24.16 3.25
N ALA A 14 17.62 25.14 4.14
CA ALA A 14 16.96 24.90 5.42
C ALA A 14 15.52 24.37 5.23
N ALA A 15 14.76 24.92 4.28
CA ALA A 15 13.42 24.43 3.96
C ALA A 15 13.44 23.00 3.40
N VAL A 16 14.40 22.67 2.53
CA VAL A 16 14.57 21.31 2.00
C VAL A 16 14.91 20.33 3.12
N ILE A 17 15.85 20.67 4.00
CA ILE A 17 16.20 19.83 5.15
C ILE A 17 14.98 19.64 6.07
N GLY A 18 14.25 20.71 6.37
CA GLY A 18 13.02 20.66 7.17
C GLY A 18 11.97 19.73 6.55
N GLY A 19 11.77 19.80 5.24
CA GLY A 19 10.87 18.90 4.51
C GLY A 19 11.31 17.43 4.57
N VAL A 20 12.61 17.16 4.42
CA VAL A 20 13.16 15.79 4.55
C VAL A 20 12.96 15.25 5.97
N VAL A 21 13.22 16.05 7.00
CA VAL A 21 13.00 15.67 8.39
C VAL A 21 11.53 15.36 8.63
N MET A 22 10.62 16.25 8.22
CA MET A 22 9.18 16.06 8.37
C MET A 22 8.69 14.74 7.78
N VAL A 23 9.14 14.40 6.57
CA VAL A 23 8.77 13.14 5.90
C VAL A 23 9.30 11.93 6.68
N ARG A 24 10.56 12.00 7.12
CA ARG A 24 11.24 10.89 7.80
C ARG A 24 10.71 10.64 9.21
N THR A 25 10.18 11.66 9.87
CA THR A 25 9.62 11.57 11.24
C THR A 25 8.10 11.48 11.24
N ALA A 26 7.46 11.35 10.08
CA ALA A 26 6.02 11.27 9.98
C ALA A 26 5.51 9.98 10.66
N THR A 27 4.56 10.12 11.58
CA THR A 27 4.04 8.99 12.38
C THR A 27 3.18 8.05 11.55
N ASP A 28 3.38 6.74 11.70
CA ASP A 28 2.57 5.70 11.05
C ASP A 28 1.36 5.33 11.91
N ASP A 29 0.44 6.28 12.08
CA ASP A 29 -0.72 6.08 12.95
C ASP A 29 -1.67 5.01 12.38
N ALA A 30 -1.70 3.85 13.02
CA ALA A 30 -2.57 2.74 12.66
C ALA A 30 -4.05 3.14 12.64
N THR A 31 -4.48 4.07 13.49
CA THR A 31 -5.88 4.52 13.53
C THR A 31 -6.30 5.30 12.29
N VAL A 32 -5.33 5.82 11.52
CA VAL A 32 -5.55 6.55 10.27
C VAL A 32 -5.34 5.63 9.06
N TRP A 33 -4.31 4.77 9.11
CA TRP A 33 -3.86 4.03 7.93
C TRP A 33 -4.42 2.62 7.82
N HIS A 34 -4.84 2.01 8.93
CA HIS A 34 -5.50 0.71 8.94
C HIS A 34 -6.97 0.85 8.55
N VAL A 35 -7.22 0.82 7.25
CA VAL A 35 -8.54 1.04 6.66
C VAL A 35 -9.01 -0.18 5.89
N ASN A 36 -10.32 -0.28 5.68
CA ASN A 36 -10.91 -1.25 4.78
C ASN A 36 -10.53 -0.88 3.32
N PRO A 37 -9.75 -1.71 2.60
CA PRO A 37 -9.33 -1.43 1.22
C PRO A 37 -10.50 -1.43 0.21
N LEU A 38 -11.68 -1.93 0.56
CA LEU A 38 -12.88 -1.87 -0.30
C LEU A 38 -13.65 -0.56 -0.17
N GLU A 39 -13.52 0.14 0.95
CA GLU A 39 -14.38 1.29 1.30
C GLU A 39 -13.61 2.59 1.48
N ALA A 40 -12.30 2.53 1.76
CA ALA A 40 -11.51 3.72 2.01
C ALA A 40 -11.54 4.67 0.80
N PRO A 41 -11.78 5.99 0.98
CA PRO A 41 -11.89 6.92 -0.13
C PRO A 41 -10.63 6.95 -1.00
N THR A 42 -10.82 7.02 -2.30
CA THR A 42 -9.72 7.19 -3.26
C THR A 42 -9.16 8.61 -3.16
N PRO A 43 -7.84 8.79 -2.93
CA PRO A 43 -7.22 10.10 -2.96
C PRO A 43 -7.44 10.81 -4.30
N ALA A 44 -7.62 12.14 -4.25
CA ALA A 44 -7.71 12.96 -5.45
C ALA A 44 -6.40 12.99 -6.27
N THR A 45 -5.28 12.63 -5.64
CA THR A 45 -3.96 12.52 -6.25
C THR A 45 -3.76 11.17 -6.93
N PRO A 46 -3.11 11.11 -8.11
CA PRO A 46 -2.78 9.86 -8.81
C PRO A 46 -1.56 9.15 -8.18
N ASN A 47 -1.63 8.87 -6.88
CA ASN A 47 -0.58 8.24 -6.08
C ASN A 47 -1.12 7.05 -5.27
N SER A 48 -2.15 6.39 -5.81
CA SER A 48 -2.82 5.25 -5.20
C SER A 48 -3.16 4.19 -6.24
N PHE A 49 -3.20 2.93 -5.79
CA PHE A 49 -3.56 1.78 -6.60
C PHE A 49 -4.40 0.82 -5.78
N ARG A 50 -5.55 0.42 -6.31
CA ARG A 50 -6.51 -0.48 -5.64
C ARG A 50 -6.75 -1.75 -6.45
N VAL A 51 -6.60 -2.88 -5.77
CA VAL A 51 -6.95 -4.21 -6.28
C VAL A 51 -8.21 -4.66 -5.55
N VAL A 52 -9.24 -5.05 -6.29
CA VAL A 52 -10.56 -5.38 -5.73
C VAL A 52 -11.06 -6.68 -6.37
N PRO A 53 -11.64 -7.61 -5.59
CA PRO A 53 -12.26 -8.81 -6.16
C PRO A 53 -13.49 -8.43 -6.99
N VAL A 54 -13.69 -9.15 -8.10
CA VAL A 54 -14.89 -9.07 -8.93
C VAL A 54 -15.66 -10.37 -8.75
N LEU A 55 -16.78 -10.30 -8.03
CA LEU A 55 -17.61 -11.46 -7.70
C LEU A 55 -18.98 -11.30 -8.38
N GLY A 56 -19.47 -12.37 -9.01
CA GLY A 56 -20.72 -12.31 -9.78
C GLY A 56 -20.68 -11.28 -10.94
N GLY A 57 -19.49 -10.99 -11.47
CA GLY A 57 -19.28 -9.97 -12.51
C GLY A 57 -19.35 -8.53 -12.00
N GLN A 58 -19.33 -8.30 -10.68
CA GLN A 58 -19.38 -6.96 -10.08
C GLN A 58 -18.16 -6.72 -9.17
N PRO A 59 -17.45 -5.58 -9.33
CA PRO A 59 -16.42 -5.18 -8.39
C PRO A 59 -17.00 -4.98 -6.99
N GLN A 60 -16.32 -5.50 -5.97
CA GLN A 60 -16.77 -5.42 -4.57
C GLN A 60 -16.41 -4.08 -3.90
N SER A 61 -16.37 -2.99 -4.66
CA SER A 61 -16.06 -1.65 -4.17
C SER A 61 -16.80 -0.60 -4.99
N ALA A 62 -17.27 0.46 -4.32
CA ALA A 62 -17.80 1.65 -4.97
C ALA A 62 -16.70 2.66 -5.38
N GLU A 63 -15.46 2.42 -4.95
CA GLU A 63 -14.31 3.28 -5.22
C GLU A 63 -13.63 2.94 -6.55
N ARG A 64 -12.63 3.75 -6.94
CA ARG A 64 -11.83 3.47 -8.13
C ARG A 64 -11.13 2.11 -7.98
N VAL A 65 -11.34 1.23 -8.95
CA VAL A 65 -10.67 -0.06 -9.10
C VAL A 65 -9.63 0.05 -10.20
N ASP A 66 -8.37 -0.23 -9.86
CA ASP A 66 -7.25 -0.15 -10.81
C ASP A 66 -6.86 -1.55 -11.34
N MET A 67 -7.20 -2.62 -10.62
CA MET A 67 -6.96 -4.01 -11.02
C MET A 67 -7.96 -4.97 -10.35
N GLU A 68 -8.34 -6.03 -11.06
CA GLU A 68 -9.12 -7.14 -10.51
C GLU A 68 -8.23 -8.07 -9.67
N ALA A 69 -8.74 -8.51 -8.52
CA ALA A 69 -8.01 -9.45 -7.67
C ALA A 69 -8.11 -10.88 -8.21
N PRO A 70 -7.02 -11.66 -8.13
CA PRO A 70 -7.09 -13.09 -8.41
C PRO A 70 -7.96 -13.85 -7.41
N ILE A 71 -8.43 -15.02 -7.82
CA ILE A 71 -9.02 -16.03 -6.95
C ILE A 71 -7.96 -17.09 -6.69
N TYR A 72 -7.78 -17.45 -5.44
CA TYR A 72 -6.81 -18.44 -5.01
C TYR A 72 -7.49 -19.75 -4.61
N ALA A 73 -6.96 -20.87 -5.11
CA ALA A 73 -7.26 -22.25 -4.74
C ALA A 73 -6.66 -22.63 -3.37
N ALA A 74 -6.79 -21.74 -2.39
CA ALA A 74 -6.31 -21.93 -1.03
C ALA A 74 -7.15 -21.13 -0.06
N ASN A 75 -7.23 -21.59 1.19
CA ASN A 75 -7.98 -20.89 2.23
C ASN A 75 -7.32 -19.52 2.57
N PRO A 76 -8.09 -18.59 3.15
CA PRO A 76 -7.60 -17.24 3.47
C PRO A 76 -6.36 -17.21 4.36
N ALA A 77 -6.25 -18.13 5.31
CA ALA A 77 -5.13 -18.14 6.27
C ALA A 77 -3.79 -18.44 5.59
N ILE A 78 -3.78 -19.35 4.60
CA ILE A 78 -2.59 -19.65 3.80
C ILE A 78 -2.16 -18.43 3.00
N ILE A 79 -3.11 -17.76 2.33
CA ILE A 79 -2.83 -16.56 1.53
C ILE A 79 -2.33 -15.41 2.41
N ALA A 80 -2.94 -15.22 3.58
CA ALA A 80 -2.57 -14.16 4.52
C ALA A 80 -1.15 -14.36 5.04
N LEU A 81 -0.80 -15.59 5.43
CA LEU A 81 0.54 -15.90 5.92
C LEU A 81 1.59 -15.75 4.82
N ALA A 82 1.33 -16.28 3.62
CA ALA A 82 2.26 -16.19 2.50
C ALA A 82 2.54 -14.74 2.08
N LEU A 83 1.48 -13.92 2.01
CA LEU A 83 1.62 -12.50 1.69
C LEU A 83 2.37 -11.74 2.79
N ASP A 84 2.05 -11.98 4.06
CA ASP A 84 2.70 -11.32 5.19
C ASP A 84 4.20 -11.63 5.25
N GLU A 85 4.55 -12.90 5.10
CA GLU A 85 5.95 -13.35 5.05
C GLU A 85 6.71 -12.69 3.91
N PHE A 86 6.10 -12.58 2.73
CA PHE A 86 6.68 -11.86 1.60
C PHE A 86 6.82 -10.36 1.88
N ALA A 87 5.78 -9.71 2.42
CA ALA A 87 5.74 -8.28 2.69
C ALA A 87 6.84 -7.88 3.68
N LEU A 88 7.02 -8.63 4.77
CA LEU A 88 8.02 -8.37 5.80
C LEU A 88 9.47 -8.64 5.34
N ARG A 89 9.67 -9.40 4.25
CA ARG A 89 10.99 -9.53 3.61
C ARG A 89 11.33 -8.36 2.68
N GLN A 90 10.35 -7.54 2.32
CA GLN A 90 10.61 -6.41 1.44
C GLN A 90 11.41 -5.32 2.18
N PRO A 91 12.35 -4.64 1.49
CA PRO A 91 13.13 -3.59 2.13
C PRO A 91 12.24 -2.48 2.70
N ARG A 92 12.52 -2.10 3.97
CA ARG A 92 11.88 -0.97 4.66
C ARG A 92 10.36 -1.10 4.76
N THR A 93 9.89 -2.33 4.91
CA THR A 93 8.48 -2.65 5.11
C THR A 93 8.23 -3.11 6.53
N GLU A 94 7.20 -2.57 7.15
CA GLU A 94 6.78 -2.91 8.50
C GLU A 94 5.26 -3.09 8.52
N ARG A 95 4.76 -4.07 9.28
CA ARG A 95 3.33 -4.19 9.58
C ARG A 95 2.98 -3.23 10.72
N ILE A 96 2.08 -2.30 10.48
CA ILE A 96 1.69 -1.27 11.46
C ILE A 96 0.37 -1.59 12.15
N ALA A 97 -0.43 -2.50 11.59
CA ALA A 97 -1.72 -2.91 12.16
C ALA A 97 -2.16 -4.28 11.64
N GLY A 98 -3.03 -4.94 12.42
CA GLY A 98 -3.65 -6.21 12.07
C GLY A 98 -2.69 -7.40 12.10
N THR A 99 -3.22 -8.58 11.79
CA THR A 99 -2.44 -9.82 11.76
C THR A 99 -2.90 -10.73 10.61
N PRO A 100 -2.04 -11.66 10.13
CA PRO A 100 -2.43 -12.63 9.12
C PRO A 100 -3.64 -13.48 9.54
N GLU A 101 -3.74 -13.80 10.84
CA GLU A 101 -4.84 -14.60 11.39
C GLU A 101 -6.20 -13.89 11.28
N SER A 102 -6.21 -12.55 11.38
CA SER A 102 -7.45 -11.78 11.17
C SER A 102 -7.78 -11.55 9.70
N GLY A 103 -6.87 -11.89 8.78
CA GLY A 103 -7.02 -11.64 7.34
C GLY A 103 -7.06 -10.16 6.97
N TRP A 104 -6.77 -9.24 7.91
CA TRP A 104 -6.75 -7.80 7.70
C TRP A 104 -5.47 -7.23 8.28
N MET A 105 -4.62 -6.68 7.41
CA MET A 105 -3.32 -6.12 7.78
C MET A 105 -3.14 -4.75 7.14
N THR A 106 -2.23 -3.96 7.71
CA THR A 106 -1.72 -2.77 7.01
C THR A 106 -0.22 -2.65 7.21
N TYR A 107 0.46 -2.38 6.11
CA TYR A 107 1.89 -2.22 6.04
C TYR A 107 2.24 -0.79 5.69
N VAL A 108 3.37 -0.31 6.19
CA VAL A 108 4.08 0.84 5.65
C VAL A 108 5.31 0.33 4.93
N GLN A 109 5.53 0.78 3.70
CA GLN A 109 6.80 0.57 3.01
C GLN A 109 7.37 1.92 2.57
N ARG A 110 8.62 2.16 2.94
CA ARG A 110 9.29 3.44 2.71
C ARG A 110 10.22 3.40 1.50
N SER A 111 10.23 4.49 0.72
CA SER A 111 11.19 4.66 -0.38
C SER A 111 12.63 4.74 0.14
N ASP A 112 13.61 4.42 -0.71
CA ASP A 112 15.00 4.25 -0.25
C ASP A 112 15.65 5.57 0.20
N LEU A 113 15.65 6.56 -0.69
CA LEU A 113 16.33 7.84 -0.49
C LEU A 113 15.54 8.75 0.46
N MET A 114 14.29 9.05 0.12
CA MET A 114 13.49 10.06 0.81
C MET A 114 12.66 9.50 1.96
N ARG A 115 12.53 8.17 2.06
CA ARG A 115 11.72 7.49 3.08
C ARG A 115 10.26 7.92 3.07
N TYR A 116 9.73 8.28 1.90
CA TYR A 116 8.31 8.52 1.72
C TYR A 116 7.53 7.26 2.11
N PRO A 117 6.61 7.34 3.09
CA PRO A 117 5.79 6.21 3.48
C PRO A 117 4.63 6.05 2.49
N ASP A 118 4.52 4.82 1.99
CA ASP A 118 3.39 4.34 1.23
C ASP A 118 2.73 3.22 2.03
N TYR A 119 1.41 3.32 2.21
CA TYR A 119 0.65 2.38 3.02
C TYR A 119 -0.09 1.39 2.16
N VAL A 120 -0.07 0.12 2.56
CA VAL A 120 -0.74 -0.99 1.89
C VAL A 120 -1.71 -1.61 2.88
N SER A 121 -3.01 -1.38 2.66
CA SER A 121 -4.07 -2.05 3.41
C SER A 121 -4.49 -3.32 2.67
N VAL A 122 -4.60 -4.42 3.39
CA VAL A 122 -4.84 -5.76 2.85
C VAL A 122 -6.03 -6.37 3.57
N MET A 123 -7.01 -6.88 2.84
CA MET A 123 -8.03 -7.78 3.39
C MET A 123 -8.13 -9.04 2.54
N ILE A 124 -8.24 -10.20 3.18
CA ILE A 124 -8.37 -11.50 2.51
C ILE A 124 -9.68 -12.12 2.95
N PHE A 125 -10.44 -12.62 1.98
CA PHE A 125 -11.79 -13.10 2.16
C PHE A 125 -11.89 -14.55 1.76
N GLU A 126 -12.70 -15.31 2.51
CA GLU A 126 -13.12 -16.65 2.12
C GLU A 126 -14.12 -16.57 0.96
N LEU A 127 -14.00 -17.48 0.01
CA LEU A 127 -14.96 -17.74 -1.04
C LEU A 127 -15.50 -19.17 -0.92
N GLU A 128 -16.42 -19.54 -1.80
CA GLU A 128 -16.94 -20.91 -1.87
C GLU A 128 -15.83 -21.93 -2.18
N ASP A 129 -16.09 -23.20 -1.85
CA ASP A 129 -15.20 -24.34 -2.08
C ASP A 129 -13.80 -24.23 -1.44
N GLY A 130 -13.68 -23.42 -0.38
CA GLY A 130 -12.41 -23.21 0.34
C GLY A 130 -11.42 -22.34 -0.41
N ASN A 131 -11.86 -21.66 -1.48
CA ASN A 131 -11.08 -20.65 -2.17
C ASN A 131 -11.00 -19.36 -1.35
N SER A 132 -10.14 -18.45 -1.79
CA SER A 132 -10.05 -17.12 -1.22
C SER A 132 -9.77 -16.06 -2.28
N THR A 133 -9.97 -14.81 -1.91
CA THR A 133 -9.54 -13.67 -2.71
C THR A 133 -9.04 -12.55 -1.80
N ILE A 134 -8.53 -11.48 -2.40
CA ILE A 134 -7.82 -10.42 -1.71
C ILE A 134 -8.28 -9.04 -2.19
N ALA A 135 -8.38 -8.09 -1.29
CA ALA A 135 -8.46 -6.67 -1.61
C ALA A 135 -7.19 -5.97 -1.11
N LEU A 136 -6.61 -5.14 -1.96
CA LEU A 136 -5.41 -4.37 -1.67
C LEU A 136 -5.63 -2.90 -1.95
N PHE A 137 -5.12 -2.05 -1.08
CA PHE A 137 -5.11 -0.61 -1.31
C PHE A 137 -3.76 0.01 -0.94
N SER A 138 -2.95 0.30 -1.96
CA SER A 138 -1.63 0.90 -1.83
C SER A 138 -1.71 2.40 -2.13
N ARG A 139 -1.19 3.25 -1.25
CA ARG A 139 -1.29 4.71 -1.40
C ARG A 139 -0.14 5.46 -0.75
N SER A 140 0.34 6.49 -1.43
CA SER A 140 1.37 7.38 -0.90
C SER A 140 0.81 8.42 0.06
N ARG A 141 1.50 8.66 1.18
CA ARG A 141 1.14 9.75 2.11
C ARG A 141 1.43 11.13 1.54
N PHE A 142 2.50 11.25 0.76
CA PHE A 142 3.02 12.51 0.25
C PHE A 142 3.23 12.45 -1.26
N GLY A 143 3.28 13.63 -1.88
CA GLY A 143 3.48 13.78 -3.33
C GLY A 143 2.17 13.69 -4.13
N HIS A 144 2.16 14.32 -5.30
CA HIS A 144 0.98 14.32 -6.18
C HIS A 144 0.87 13.02 -7.00
N GLY A 145 1.98 12.50 -7.50
CA GLY A 145 2.02 11.25 -8.25
C GLY A 145 3.12 10.34 -7.71
N ASP A 146 2.98 9.05 -8.00
CA ASP A 146 3.93 8.01 -7.59
C ASP A 146 4.66 7.35 -8.78
N MET A 147 4.42 7.82 -10.00
CA MET A 147 4.96 7.23 -11.24
C MET A 147 4.64 5.73 -11.39
N GLY A 148 3.51 5.26 -10.83
CA GLY A 148 3.09 3.86 -10.90
C GLY A 148 3.71 2.94 -9.84
N VAL A 149 4.51 3.47 -8.91
CA VAL A 149 5.20 2.68 -7.87
C VAL A 149 4.23 1.84 -7.03
N ASN A 150 3.05 2.37 -6.67
CA ASN A 150 2.05 1.60 -5.91
C ASN A 150 1.47 0.46 -6.75
N GLY A 151 1.18 0.70 -8.03
CA GLY A 151 0.69 -0.36 -8.94
C GLY A 151 1.73 -1.47 -9.15
N ASP A 152 2.99 -1.09 -9.38
CA ASP A 152 4.08 -2.06 -9.53
C ASP A 152 4.31 -2.88 -8.25
N ARG A 153 4.13 -2.24 -7.08
CA ARG A 153 4.20 -2.93 -5.80
C ARG A 153 3.10 -3.97 -5.67
N MET A 154 1.85 -3.62 -5.95
CA MET A 154 0.74 -4.55 -5.86
C MET A 154 0.92 -5.72 -6.81
N ARG A 155 1.34 -5.48 -8.06
CA ARG A 155 1.67 -6.56 -9.00
C ARG A 155 2.78 -7.48 -8.48
N ARG A 156 3.85 -6.95 -7.90
CA ARG A 156 4.91 -7.77 -7.30
C ARG A 156 4.41 -8.60 -6.11
N TRP A 157 3.59 -8.00 -5.25
CA TRP A 157 3.04 -8.67 -4.07
C TRP A 157 2.08 -9.78 -4.47
N LEU A 158 1.17 -9.52 -5.43
CA LEU A 158 0.27 -10.55 -5.96
C LEU A 158 1.04 -11.65 -6.70
N GLY A 159 2.11 -11.29 -7.43
CA GLY A 159 2.94 -12.27 -8.15
C GLY A 159 3.55 -13.35 -7.25
N THR A 160 3.81 -13.06 -5.97
CA THR A 160 4.29 -14.07 -5.01
C THR A 160 3.23 -15.13 -4.65
N LEU A 161 1.96 -14.86 -4.96
CA LEU A 161 0.83 -15.74 -4.70
C LEU A 161 0.35 -16.48 -5.95
N SER A 162 0.98 -16.24 -7.11
CA SER A 162 0.52 -16.76 -8.40
C SER A 162 0.39 -18.29 -8.45
N SER A 163 1.20 -19.04 -7.69
CA SER A 163 1.10 -20.50 -7.61
C SER A 163 -0.17 -21.00 -6.91
N PHE A 164 -0.87 -20.13 -6.18
CA PHE A 164 -2.16 -20.43 -5.55
C PHE A 164 -3.35 -20.05 -6.44
N GLU A 165 -3.15 -19.34 -7.55
CA GLU A 165 -4.27 -18.88 -8.38
C GLU A 165 -5.04 -20.07 -8.98
N VAL A 166 -6.36 -19.95 -9.03
CA VAL A 166 -7.20 -20.90 -9.76
C VAL A 166 -6.83 -20.81 -11.24
N GLN A 167 -6.51 -21.96 -11.84
CA GLN A 167 -6.18 -22.07 -13.28
C GLN A 167 -7.39 -21.92 -14.18
#